data_AF-A0A318HKY5-F1
#
_entry.id   AF-A0A318HKY5-F1
#
_cell.length_a   1.000
_cell.length_b   1.000
_cell.length_c   1.000
_cell.angle_alpha   90.00
_cell.angle_beta   90.00
_cell.angle_gamma   90.00
#
_symmetry.space_group_name_H-M   'P 1'
#
loop_
_entity.id
_entity.type
_entity.pdbx_description
1 polymer ?
#
loop_
_entity_poly.entity_id
_entity_poly.type
_entity_poly.pdbx_seq_one_letter_code
_entity_poly.pdbx_strand_id
1 'polypeptide(L)'
;MTASLTQFTITEVSTGYWRVTFSNPPINFADPDTIIELQQLVGLIESEDTLQVVVLDSANPDFFINRYDVSRVAETLWRPGRLVCQRSSTSRHG
;
A
#
# COMPACT_ATOMS: atom_id res chain seq x y z
N MET A 1 -9.22 -13.08 6.14
CA MET A 1 -8.66 -13.31 4.79
C MET A 1 -7.57 -12.29 4.60
N THR A 2 -6.33 -12.67 4.89
CA THR A 2 -5.16 -11.86 4.55
C THR A 2 -5.05 -11.88 3.03
N ALA A 3 -5.19 -10.71 2.40
CA ALA A 3 -4.95 -10.60 0.97
C ALA A 3 -3.47 -10.92 0.68
N SER A 4 -3.23 -11.68 -0.38
CA SER A 4 -1.87 -12.00 -0.82
C SER A 4 -1.26 -10.76 -1.47
N LEU A 5 -0.12 -10.32 -0.94
CA LEU A 5 0.69 -9.26 -1.53
C LEU A 5 1.44 -9.83 -2.74
N THR A 6 1.39 -9.14 -3.88
CA THR A 6 2.06 -9.55 -5.11
C THR A 6 3.27 -8.66 -5.43
N GLN A 7 3.23 -7.40 -4.99
CA GLN A 7 4.30 -6.43 -5.19
C GLN A 7 5.20 -6.26 -3.95
N PHE A 8 4.73 -6.71 -2.77
CA PHE A 8 5.49 -6.65 -1.51
C PHE A 8 5.78 -8.04 -0.96
N THR A 9 7.06 -8.33 -0.70
CA THR A 9 7.49 -9.56 -0.02
C THR A 9 7.96 -9.25 1.39
N ILE A 10 7.33 -9.86 2.41
CA ILE A 10 7.72 -9.69 3.81
C ILE A 10 8.69 -10.81 4.20
N THR A 11 9.84 -10.44 4.76
CA THR A 11 10.81 -11.35 5.38
C THR A 11 10.98 -10.95 6.84
N GLU A 12 10.61 -11.84 7.76
CA GLU A 12 10.94 -11.67 9.18
C GLU A 12 12.44 -11.97 9.37
N VAL A 13 13.23 -10.93 9.61
CA VAL A 13 14.68 -11.05 9.79
C VAL A 13 15.01 -11.52 11.21
N SER A 14 14.25 -11.04 12.18
CA SER A 14 14.26 -11.50 13.57
C SER A 14 12.94 -11.10 14.23
N THR A 15 12.67 -11.62 15.43
CA THR A 15 11.55 -11.13 16.24
C THR A 15 11.60 -9.62 16.37
N GLY A 16 10.49 -8.96 16.03
CA GLY A 16 10.38 -7.51 16.04
C GLY A 16 11.01 -6.76 14.87
N TYR A 17 11.63 -7.44 13.89
CA TYR A 17 12.23 -6.81 12.71
C TYR A 17 11.79 -7.49 11.42
N TRP A 18 11.00 -6.75 10.62
CA TRP A 18 10.65 -7.13 9.27
C TRP A 18 11.43 -6.35 8.22
N ARG A 19 11.82 -7.05 7.16
CA ARG A 19 12.26 -6.46 5.90
C ARG A 19 11.17 -6.68 4.86
N VAL A 20 10.77 -5.62 4.18
CA VAL A 20 9.73 -5.68 3.15
C VAL A 20 10.30 -5.20 1.83
N THR A 21 10.34 -6.11 0.85
CA THR A 21 10.90 -5.83 -0.47
C THR A 21 9.80 -5.53 -1.47
N PHE A 22 9.85 -4.33 -2.05
CA PHE A 22 8.96 -3.92 -3.13
C PHE A 22 9.53 -4.34 -4.50
N SER A 23 8.69 -4.91 -5.34
CA SER A 23 9.01 -5.30 -6.71
C SER A 23 7.79 -5.11 -7.60
N ASN A 24 7.90 -4.22 -8.59
CA ASN A 24 6.92 -4.08 -9.66
C ASN A 24 7.66 -3.88 -11.00
N PRO A 25 8.20 -4.97 -11.59
CA PRO A 25 8.97 -4.88 -12.83
C PRO A 25 8.13 -4.26 -13.96
N PRO A 26 8.77 -3.55 -14.91
CA PRO A 26 10.22 -3.51 -15.13
C PRO A 26 10.98 -2.45 -14.33
N ILE A 27 10.34 -1.35 -13.93
CA ILE A 27 11.04 -0.20 -13.32
C ILE A 27 10.41 0.31 -12.02
N ASN A 28 9.66 -0.55 -11.32
CA ASN A 28 9.04 -0.26 -10.04
C ASN A 28 8.04 0.92 -10.08
N PHE A 29 7.21 1.01 -11.11
CA PHE A 29 6.12 2.01 -11.13
C PHE A 29 5.20 1.80 -9.93
N ALA A 30 4.73 2.90 -9.33
CA ALA A 30 3.58 2.83 -8.45
C ALA A 30 2.31 2.77 -9.30
N ASP A 31 1.37 1.91 -8.94
CA ASP A 31 0.11 1.75 -9.66
C ASP A 31 -1.06 1.59 -8.64
N PRO A 32 -2.32 1.45 -9.08
CA PRO A 32 -3.44 1.28 -8.16
C PRO A 32 -3.26 0.10 -7.20
N ASP A 33 -2.64 -0.99 -7.67
CA ASP A 33 -2.39 -2.20 -6.90
C ASP A 33 -1.34 -1.93 -5.81
N THR A 34 -0.29 -1.15 -6.11
CA THR A 34 0.68 -0.68 -5.11
C THR A 34 0.01 0.03 -3.93
N ILE A 35 -0.98 0.89 -4.19
CA ILE A 35 -1.68 1.63 -3.14
C ILE A 35 -2.51 0.70 -2.27
N ILE A 36 -3.23 -0.25 -2.88
CA ILE A 36 -4.07 -1.22 -2.18
C ILE A 36 -3.22 -2.16 -1.34
N GLU A 37 -2.14 -2.70 -1.91
CA GLU A 37 -1.25 -3.61 -1.20
C GLU A 37 -0.48 -2.91 -0.08
N LEU A 38 -0.07 -1.65 -0.26
CA LEU A 38 0.56 -0.89 0.81
C LEU A 38 -0.40 -0.67 2.00
N GLN A 39 -1.69 -0.41 1.74
CA GLN A 39 -2.70 -0.35 2.82
C GLN A 39 -2.84 -1.67 3.56
N GLN A 40 -2.80 -2.79 2.83
CA GLN A 40 -2.84 -4.12 3.43
C GLN A 40 -1.58 -4.41 4.25
N LEU A 41 -0.42 -4.06 3.73
CA LEU A 41 0.87 -4.18 4.44
C LEU A 41 0.85 -3.38 5.74
N VAL A 42 0.35 -2.14 5.72
CA VAL A 42 0.20 -1.35 6.95
C VAL A 42 -0.73 -2.05 7.95
N GLY A 43 -1.85 -2.59 7.48
CA GLY A 43 -2.75 -3.36 8.35
C GLY A 43 -2.10 -4.61 8.96
N LEU A 44 -1.19 -5.28 8.24
CA LEU A 44 -0.40 -6.40 8.78
C LEU A 44 0.58 -5.92 9.85
N ILE A 45 1.29 -4.83 9.58
CA ILE A 45 2.24 -4.20 10.52
C ILE A 45 1.53 -3.80 11.81
N GLU A 46 0.36 -3.16 11.71
CA GLU A 46 -0.45 -2.75 12.87
C GLU A 46 -0.98 -3.93 13.69
N SER A 47 -1.10 -5.11 13.08
CA SER A 47 -1.61 -6.31 13.75
C SER A 47 -0.53 -7.17 14.43
N GLU A 48 0.75 -6.88 14.20
CA GLU A 48 1.86 -7.64 14.78
C GLU A 48 2.38 -6.96 16.05
N ASP A 49 1.93 -7.44 17.21
CA ASP A 49 2.23 -6.86 18.52
C ASP A 49 3.73 -6.83 18.86
N THR A 50 4.51 -7.75 18.30
CA THR A 50 5.94 -7.86 18.58
C THR A 50 6.81 -7.00 17.66
N LEU A 51 6.23 -6.44 16.58
CA LEU A 51 6.94 -5.71 15.54
C LEU A 51 7.40 -4.35 16.04
N GLN A 52 8.71 -4.09 15.95
CA GLN A 52 9.33 -2.85 16.40
C GLN A 52 9.89 -2.04 15.24
N VAL A 53 10.43 -2.73 14.22
CA VAL A 53 11.13 -2.12 13.09
C VAL A 53 10.66 -2.77 11.80
N VAL A 54 10.34 -1.93 10.81
CA VAL A 54 10.11 -2.35 9.44
C VAL A 54 11.07 -1.59 8.54
N VAL A 55 11.87 -2.31 7.77
CA VAL A 55 12.71 -1.73 6.71
C VAL A 55 12.06 -2.05 5.38
N LEU A 56 11.69 -1.02 4.63
CA LEU A 56 11.27 -1.18 3.25
C LEU A 56 12.50 -1.06 2.34
N ASP A 57 12.70 -2.04 1.46
CA ASP A 57 13.71 -2.03 0.41
C ASP A 57 13.10 -2.33 -0.96
N SER A 58 13.94 -2.32 -1.99
CA SER A 58 13.52 -2.51 -3.38
C SER A 58 14.29 -3.66 -4.02
N ALA A 59 13.58 -4.48 -4.79
CA ALA A 59 14.18 -5.49 -5.66
C ALA A 59 14.85 -4.88 -6.90
N ASN A 60 14.58 -3.60 -7.22
CA ASN A 60 15.20 -2.89 -8.32
C ASN A 60 16.34 -2.00 -7.78
N PRO A 61 17.59 -2.16 -8.28
CA PRO A 61 18.75 -1.42 -7.76
C PRO A 61 18.74 0.08 -8.13
N ASP A 62 17.99 0.47 -9.18
CA ASP A 62 17.97 1.83 -9.71
C ASP A 62 16.81 2.65 -9.17
N PHE A 63 15.73 1.98 -8.76
CA PHE A 63 14.49 2.63 -8.31
C PHE A 63 13.95 1.95 -7.06
N PHE A 64 13.59 2.75 -6.06
CA PHE A 64 12.83 2.27 -4.92
C PHE A 64 11.38 1.99 -5.32
N ILE A 65 10.56 3.05 -5.29
CA ILE A 65 9.25 3.14 -5.94
C ILE A 65 9.39 4.30 -6.92
N ASN A 66 9.20 4.04 -8.20
CA ASN A 66 9.26 5.04 -9.26
C ASN A 66 7.99 5.90 -9.24
N ARG A 67 7.87 6.81 -10.21
CA ARG A 67 6.67 7.62 -10.39
C ARG A 67 5.41 6.75 -10.52
N TYR A 68 4.27 7.37 -10.31
CA TYR A 68 2.99 6.73 -10.53
C TYR A 68 2.74 6.49 -12.04
N ASP A 69 2.17 5.33 -12.39
CA ASP A 69 1.74 5.01 -13.75
C ASP A 69 0.48 5.82 -14.09
N VAL A 70 0.70 7.00 -14.67
CA VAL A 70 -0.36 7.92 -15.06
C VAL A 70 -1.35 7.33 -16.08
N SER A 71 -1.00 6.25 -16.78
CA SER A 71 -1.92 5.56 -17.67
C SER A 71 -3.05 4.84 -16.91
N ARG A 72 -2.80 4.47 -15.65
CA ARG A 72 -3.72 3.78 -14.75
C ARG A 72 -4.40 4.69 -13.71
N VAL A 73 -4.26 6.01 -13.84
CA VAL A 73 -4.81 6.97 -12.86
C VAL A 73 -6.34 6.88 -12.73
N ALA A 74 -7.04 6.51 -13.81
CA ALA A 74 -8.49 6.32 -13.79
C ALA A 74 -8.92 5.09 -12.99
N GLU A 75 -8.04 4.12 -12.76
CA GLU A 75 -8.30 2.96 -11.89
C GLU A 75 -8.09 3.33 -10.42
N THR A 76 -7.22 4.32 -10.16
CA THR A 76 -7.04 4.96 -8.84
C THR A 76 -8.18 5.92 -8.51
N LEU A 77 -9.37 5.71 -9.08
CA LEU A 77 -10.60 6.28 -8.55
C LEU A 77 -10.72 5.84 -7.10
N TRP A 78 -10.28 6.74 -6.22
CA TRP A 78 -10.30 6.68 -4.77
C TRP A 78 -11.50 5.88 -4.30
N ARG A 79 -11.29 4.57 -4.06
CA ARG A 79 -12.19 3.82 -3.20
C ARG A 79 -12.15 4.62 -1.91
N PRO A 80 -13.25 5.22 -1.44
CA PRO A 80 -13.21 5.88 -0.16
C PRO A 80 -12.79 4.82 0.85
N GLY A 81 -11.54 4.94 1.32
CA GLY A 81 -11.11 4.26 2.53
C GLY A 81 -12.14 4.58 3.60
N ARG A 82 -12.26 3.71 4.60
CA ARG A 82 -13.18 3.88 5.72
C ARG A 82 -12.75 5.05 6.62
N LEU A 83 -12.82 6.26 6.08
CA LEU A 83 -12.80 7.55 6.72
C LEU A 83 -13.88 8.37 6.00
N VAL A 84 -15.12 7.96 6.26
CA VAL A 84 -16.31 8.72 5.89
C VAL A 84 -16.29 10.02 6.68
N CYS A 85 -16.07 11.14 6.01
CA CYS A 85 -16.66 12.40 6.42
C CYS A 85 -17.77 12.71 5.41
N GLN A 86 -18.94 12.11 5.62
CA GLN A 86 -20.16 12.46 4.90
C GLN A 86 -20.48 13.91 5.25
N ARG A 87 -20.24 14.83 4.31
CA ARG A 87 -20.78 16.18 4.42
C ARG A 87 -22.25 16.08 4.06
N SER A 88 -23.12 16.08 5.06
CA SER A 88 -24.56 16.12 4.92
C SER A 88 -24.97 17.39 4.17
N SER A 89 -25.14 17.32 2.85
CA SER A 89 -25.85 18.35 2.10
C SER A 89 -27.34 18.09 2.23
N THR A 90 -27.94 18.63 3.29
CA THR A 90 -29.39 18.72 3.42
C THR A 90 -29.89 19.70 2.34
N SER A 91 -30.33 19.16 1.20
CA SER A 91 -31.12 19.91 0.24
C SER A 91 -32.54 20.01 0.80
N ARG A 92 -32.86 21.12 1.47
CA ARG A 92 -34.24 21.61 1.49
C ARG A 92 -34.46 22.32 0.16
N HIS A 93 -35.22 21.70 -0.73
CA HIS A 93 -35.97 22.43 -1.75
C HIS A 93 -37.44 22.39 -1.32
N GLY A 94 -38.09 23.55 -1.47
CA GLY A 94 -39.39 23.91 -0.90
C GLY A 94 -40.60 23.27 -1.55
#